data_AF-A0A375H8N5-F1
#
_entry.id   AF-A0A375H8N5-F1
#
_cell.length_a   1.000
_cell.length_b   1.000
_cell.length_c   1.000
_cell.angle_alpha   90.00
_cell.angle_beta   90.00
_cell.angle_gamma   90.00
#
_symmetry.space_group_name_H-M   'P 1'
#
loop_
_entity.id
_entity.type
_entity.pdbx_description
1 polymer ?
#
loop_
_entity_poly.entity_id
_entity_poly.type
_entity_poly.pdbx_seq_one_letter_code
_entity_poly.pdbx_strand_id
1 'polypeptide(L)'
;MARRGCGRAGRHGNLKPVLASASAYWLRHTAGPHMTDQQVDLRFVRDNFGHSSLSTTSGYLHSEEDARHRATQERHRIGWTSKT
;
A
#
# COMPACT_ATOMS: atom_id res chain seq x y z
N MET A 1 -42.66 -23.51 0.31
CA MET A 1 -41.31 -23.00 0.64
C MET A 1 -40.58 -22.67 -0.66
N ALA A 2 -40.39 -21.39 -0.98
CA ALA A 2 -39.48 -20.97 -2.06
C ALA A 2 -38.81 -19.67 -1.60
N ARG A 3 -37.57 -19.79 -1.14
CA ARG A 3 -36.75 -18.69 -0.66
C ARG A 3 -36.36 -17.83 -1.87
N ARG A 4 -36.84 -16.58 -1.89
CA ARG A 4 -36.40 -15.57 -2.86
C ARG A 4 -34.90 -15.32 -2.62
N GLY A 5 -34.08 -15.62 -3.63
CA GLY A 5 -32.66 -15.31 -3.62
C GLY A 5 -32.45 -13.80 -3.56
N CYS A 6 -31.82 -13.34 -2.48
CA CYS A 6 -31.30 -11.99 -2.37
C CYS A 6 -30.12 -11.85 -3.34
N GLY A 7 -30.37 -11.28 -4.52
CA GLY A 7 -29.33 -10.94 -5.48
C GLY A 7 -28.48 -9.81 -4.93
N ARG A 8 -27.26 -10.13 -4.49
CA ARG A 8 -26.22 -9.12 -4.21
C ARG A 8 -25.65 -8.65 -5.54
N ALA A 9 -26.40 -7.81 -6.26
CA ALA A 9 -25.89 -7.03 -7.38
C ALA A 9 -24.82 -6.08 -6.82
N GLY A 10 -23.56 -6.49 -6.94
CA GLY A 10 -22.41 -5.73 -6.48
C GLY A 10 -22.31 -4.40 -7.21
N ARG A 11 -22.14 -3.33 -6.43
CA ARG A 11 -21.83 -1.97 -6.90
C ARG A 11 -20.47 -1.97 -7.62
N HIS A 12 -20.45 -2.16 -8.92
CA HIS A 12 -19.29 -1.80 -9.74
C HIS A 12 -19.78 -0.80 -10.80
N GLY A 13 -20.07 0.42 -10.34
CA GLY A 13 -20.31 1.56 -11.22
C GLY A 13 -19.10 1.74 -12.15
N ASN A 14 -19.38 2.03 -13.42
CA ASN A 14 -18.46 2.09 -14.56
C ASN A 14 -17.01 2.49 -14.21
N LEU A 15 -16.15 1.50 -13.92
CA LEU A 15 -14.74 1.69 -13.55
C LEU A 15 -13.85 2.06 -14.75
N LYS A 16 -14.35 1.84 -15.97
CA LYS A 16 -13.60 2.03 -17.22
C LYS A 16 -13.00 3.44 -17.37
N PRO A 17 -13.74 4.55 -17.19
CA PRO A 17 -13.16 5.90 -17.28
C PRO A 17 -12.09 6.17 -16.21
N VAL A 18 -12.28 5.66 -15.00
CA VAL A 18 -11.32 5.84 -13.89
C VAL A 18 -10.01 5.13 -14.22
N LEU A 19 -10.09 3.88 -14.67
CA LEU A 19 -8.92 3.10 -15.08
C LEU A 19 -8.20 3.71 -16.30
N ALA A 20 -8.94 4.29 -17.24
CA ALA A 20 -8.35 4.98 -18.39
C ALA A 20 -7.61 6.27 -18.02
N SER A 21 -8.06 6.97 -16.96
CA SER A 21 -7.42 8.18 -16.45
C SER A 21 -6.23 7.92 -15.51
N ALA A 22 -6.16 6.72 -14.93
CA ALA A 22 -5.08 6.36 -14.02
C ALA A 22 -3.80 6.11 -14.81
N SER A 23 -2.72 6.80 -14.46
CA SER A 23 -1.41 6.49 -15.02
C SER A 23 -0.89 5.17 -14.46
N ALA A 24 -0.03 4.48 -15.22
CA ALA A 24 0.68 3.29 -14.74
C ALA A 24 1.50 3.56 -13.46
N TYR A 25 1.87 4.81 -13.21
CA TYR A 25 2.51 5.24 -11.97
C TYR A 25 1.53 5.20 -10.79
N TRP A 26 0.33 5.78 -10.94
CA TRP A 26 -0.72 5.75 -9.91
C TRP A 26 -1.12 4.31 -9.51
N LEU A 27 -1.20 3.42 -10.50
CA LEU A 27 -1.49 2.00 -10.25
C LEU A 27 -0.34 1.32 -9.47
N ARG A 28 0.92 1.56 -9.86
CA ARG A 28 2.06 1.00 -9.14
C ARG A 28 2.16 1.52 -7.71
N HIS A 29 1.85 2.80 -7.49
CA HIS A 29 1.93 3.42 -6.18
C HIS A 29 0.85 2.94 -5.20
N THR A 30 -0.28 2.46 -5.71
CA THR A 30 -1.35 1.87 -4.88
C THR A 30 -1.18 0.35 -4.71
N ALA A 31 -0.75 -0.36 -5.75
CA ALA A 31 -0.56 -1.81 -5.71
C ALA A 31 0.71 -2.23 -4.96
N GLY A 32 1.81 -1.48 -5.08
CA GLY A 32 3.11 -1.82 -4.51
C GLY A 32 3.07 -2.03 -2.99
N PRO A 33 2.63 -1.02 -2.21
CA PRO A 33 2.43 -1.13 -0.76
C PRO A 33 1.50 -2.29 -0.38
N HIS A 34 0.40 -2.46 -1.12
CA HIS A 34 -0.60 -3.47 -0.78
C HIS A 34 -0.07 -4.89 -0.96
N MET A 35 0.82 -5.12 -1.93
CA MET A 35 1.49 -6.40 -2.13
C MET A 35 2.56 -6.68 -1.07
N THR A 36 3.34 -5.66 -0.69
CA THR A 36 4.37 -5.80 0.35
C THR A 36 3.76 -5.99 1.74
N ASP A 37 2.65 -5.31 2.05
CA ASP A 37 1.89 -5.49 3.30
C ASP A 37 1.28 -6.90 3.41
N GLN A 38 0.89 -7.50 2.28
CA GLN A 38 0.47 -8.90 2.19
C GLN A 38 1.63 -9.89 2.14
N GLN A 39 2.86 -9.44 2.42
CA GLN A 39 4.07 -10.27 2.52
C GLN A 39 4.45 -10.97 1.21
N VAL A 40 4.06 -10.42 0.05
CA VAL A 40 4.58 -10.86 -1.24
C VAL A 40 6.07 -10.53 -1.32
N ASP A 41 6.91 -11.49 -1.73
CA ASP A 41 8.35 -11.27 -1.90
C ASP A 41 8.61 -10.10 -2.86
N LEU A 42 9.47 -9.17 -2.44
CA LEU A 42 9.85 -7.97 -3.19
C LEU A 42 10.35 -8.26 -4.61
N ARG A 43 10.91 -9.44 -4.87
CA ARG A 43 11.34 -9.87 -6.22
C ARG A 43 10.14 -10.00 -7.14
N PHE A 44 9.04 -10.57 -6.67
CA PHE A 44 7.81 -10.68 -7.46
C PHE A 44 7.16 -9.31 -7.69
N VAL A 45 7.17 -8.43 -6.68
CA VAL A 45 6.68 -7.05 -6.82
C VAL A 45 7.51 -6.28 -7.85
N ARG A 46 8.84 -6.43 -7.81
CA ARG A 46 9.76 -5.84 -8.79
C ARG A 46 9.46 -6.34 -10.21
N ASP A 47 9.32 -7.65 -10.37
CA ASP A 47 9.12 -8.28 -11.67
C ASP A 47 7.74 -7.89 -12.26
N ASN A 48 6.69 -7.84 -11.43
CA ASN A 48 5.36 -7.36 -11.84
C ASN A 48 5.36 -5.91 -12.32
N PHE A 49 6.27 -5.08 -11.81
CA PHE A 49 6.41 -3.68 -12.19
C PHE A 49 7.50 -3.44 -13.25
N GLY A 50 8.22 -4.49 -13.66
CA GLY A 50 9.30 -4.42 -14.64
C GLY A 50 10.49 -3.56 -14.20
N HIS A 51 10.75 -3.47 -12.89
CA HIS A 51 11.90 -2.72 -12.38
C HIS A 51 13.19 -3.54 -12.51
N SER A 52 14.27 -2.92 -12.97
CA SER A 52 15.59 -3.57 -13.08
C SER A 52 16.28 -3.76 -11.72
N SER A 53 15.91 -2.97 -10.72
CA SER A 53 16.55 -2.96 -9.40
C SER A 53 15.55 -3.12 -8.27
N LEU A 54 15.94 -3.88 -7.25
CA LEU A 54 15.20 -3.95 -5.99
C LEU A 54 15.21 -2.61 -5.26
N SER A 55 16.21 -1.75 -5.48
CA SER A 55 16.27 -0.42 -4.86
C SER A 55 15.11 0.50 -5.28
N THR A 56 14.57 0.32 -6.49
CA THR A 56 13.40 1.09 -6.96
C THR A 56 12.11 0.56 -6.34
N THR A 57 12.10 -0.70 -5.93
CA THR A 57 10.91 -1.39 -5.38
C THR A 57 10.90 -1.37 -3.85
N SER A 58 12.07 -1.23 -3.21
CA SER A 58 12.20 -1.15 -1.75
C SER A 58 11.48 0.05 -1.14
N GLY A 59 11.17 1.09 -1.93
CA GLY A 59 10.34 2.22 -1.50
C GLY A 59 8.91 1.84 -1.10
N TYR A 60 8.45 0.62 -1.40
CA TYR A 60 7.14 0.10 -0.97
C TYR A 60 7.19 -0.67 0.36
N LEU A 61 8.35 -0.78 1.01
CA LEU A 61 8.45 -1.37 2.34
C LEU A 61 8.12 -0.35 3.42
N HIS A 62 6.92 -0.41 3.97
CA HIS A 62 6.53 0.40 5.13
C HIS A 62 7.09 -0.12 6.44
N SER A 63 7.36 -1.42 6.57
CA SER A 63 7.89 -2.01 7.81
C SER A 63 9.25 -1.45 8.22
N GLU A 64 10.14 -1.16 7.26
CA GLU A 64 11.42 -0.52 7.54
C GLU A 64 11.24 0.95 7.93
N GLU A 65 10.34 1.67 7.26
CA GLU A 65 10.04 3.07 7.59
C GLU A 65 9.38 3.20 8.96
N ASP A 66 8.41 2.34 9.28
CA ASP A 66 7.77 2.25 10.59
C ASP A 66 8.76 1.85 11.68
N ALA A 67 9.66 0.90 11.42
CA ALA A 67 10.69 0.51 12.36
C ALA A 67 11.67 1.66 12.64
N ARG A 68 12.12 2.36 11.59
CA ARG A 68 12.96 3.56 11.70
C ARG A 68 12.22 4.68 12.43
N HIS A 69 10.95 4.90 12.11
CA HIS A 69 10.11 5.91 12.76
C HIS A 69 9.94 5.62 14.25
N ARG A 70 9.60 4.37 14.63
CA ARG A 70 9.52 3.97 16.04
C ARG A 70 10.85 4.13 16.76
N ALA A 71 11.96 3.69 16.16
CA ALA A 71 13.28 3.82 16.76
C ALA A 71 13.67 5.30 16.98
N THR A 72 13.34 6.17 16.04
CA THR A 72 13.54 7.62 16.17
C THR A 72 12.63 8.19 17.26
N GLN A 73 11.34 7.86 17.28
CA GLN A 73 10.39 8.36 18.29
C GLN A 73 10.76 7.95 19.71
N GLU A 74 11.23 6.71 19.92
CA GLU A 74 11.65 6.21 21.22
C GLU A 74 12.89 6.96 21.74
N ARG A 75 13.86 7.25 20.87
CA ARG A 75 15.12 7.90 21.25
C ARG A 75 15.06 9.42 21.21
N HIS A 76 14.12 10.00 20.48
CA HIS A 76 13.98 11.43 20.24
C HIS A 76 12.69 11.99 20.86
N ARG A 77 12.38 11.61 22.11
CA ARG A 77 11.37 12.31 22.91
C ARG A 77 11.91 13.67 23.35
N ILE A 78 11.48 14.72 22.66
CA ILE A 78 11.70 16.10 23.12
C ILE A 78 10.80 16.31 24.35
N GLY A 79 11.41 16.42 25.52
CA GLY A 79 10.72 16.73 26.79
C GLY A 79 10.21 18.16 26.83
N TRP A 80 9.14 18.47 26.09
CA TRP A 80 8.61 19.83 25.98
C TRP A 80 7.79 20.30 27.20
N THR A 81 7.76 19.52 28.29
CA THR A 81 6.97 19.85 29.50
C THR A 81 7.81 19.74 30.76
N SER A 82 8.65 20.74 30.98
CA SER A 82 9.11 21.11 32.31
C SER A 82 9.12 22.63 32.38
N LYS A 83 7.98 23.20 32.76
CA LYS A 83 7.93 24.57 33.26
C LYS A 83 7.15 24.55 34.56
N THR A 84 7.94 24.56 35.62
CA THR A 84 7.58 24.84 37.02
C THR A 84 6.91 26.20 37.15
#